data_AF-A0A7T8JYV7-F1
#
_entry.id   AF-A0A7T8JYV7-F1
#
_cell.length_a   1.000
_cell.length_b   1.000
_cell.length_c   1.000
_cell.angle_alpha   90.00
_cell.angle_beta   90.00
_cell.angle_gamma   90.00
#
_symmetry.space_group_name_H-M   'P 1'
#
loop_
_entity.id
_entity.type
_entity.pdbx_description
1 polymer ?
#
loop_
_entity_poly.entity_id
_entity_poly.type
_entity_poly.pdbx_seq_one_letter_code
_entity_poly.pdbx_strand_id
1 'polypeptide(L)'
;MKSKRGPIGPPIGGLVRPNSVGDFNEVDEESWTAIAQLSDNETHAEFEKMLENMNLSEEKKQPLLHLSLNKKREMLSMNSRNIARTQFHSPTDYIQYLSNGDMSLQKKYRCIESLRVALTNNSLEWVQEFGTKGLQQVLSLLKECFRSKYVLLSY
;
A
#
# COMPACT_ATOMS: atom_id res chain seq x y z
N MET A 1 34.18 -50.34 32.92
CA MET A 1 34.72 -49.94 31.60
C MET A 1 34.42 -48.46 31.40
N LYS A 2 35.46 -47.62 31.24
CA LYS A 2 35.32 -46.17 31.00
C LYS A 2 35.12 -45.95 29.50
N SER A 3 34.05 -45.26 29.09
CA SER A 3 33.91 -44.73 27.73
C SER A 3 33.73 -43.21 27.80
N LYS A 4 34.79 -42.50 27.45
CA LYS A 4 34.82 -41.05 27.22
C LYS A 4 34.15 -40.78 25.86
N ARG A 5 33.19 -39.87 25.79
CA ARG A 5 32.84 -39.18 24.53
C ARG A 5 33.18 -37.70 24.68
N GLY A 6 33.87 -37.19 23.66
CA GLY A 6 34.54 -35.88 23.62
C GLY A 6 33.60 -34.67 23.52
N PRO A 7 34.19 -33.47 23.32
CA PRO A 7 33.47 -32.21 23.45
C PRO A 7 32.48 -31.99 22.31
N ILE A 8 31.32 -31.46 22.68
CA ILE A 8 30.26 -30.99 21.78
C ILE A 8 30.82 -29.77 21.03
N GLY A 9 31.03 -29.91 19.73
CA GLY A 9 31.38 -28.79 18.84
C GLY A 9 30.24 -27.75 18.76
N PRO A 10 30.52 -26.52 18.28
CA PRO A 10 29.52 -25.46 18.22
C PRO A 10 28.39 -25.84 17.25
N PRO A 11 27.16 -25.36 17.47
CA PRO A 11 26.04 -25.70 16.61
C PRO A 11 26.29 -25.15 15.20
N ILE A 12 26.30 -26.08 14.25
CA ILE A 12 26.42 -25.82 12.82
C ILE A 12 25.19 -25.01 12.37
N GLY A 13 25.46 -23.84 11.80
CA GLY A 13 24.65 -23.23 10.76
C GLY A 13 23.17 -23.07 11.09
N GLY A 14 22.84 -22.14 11.98
CA GLY A 14 21.56 -21.46 11.89
C GLY A 14 21.52 -20.73 10.55
N LEU A 15 20.92 -21.36 9.54
CA LEU A 15 20.47 -20.65 8.36
C LEU A 15 19.52 -19.55 8.86
N VAL A 16 20.05 -18.33 8.96
CA VAL A 16 19.23 -17.13 9.11
C VAL A 16 18.30 -17.15 7.91
N ARG A 17 17.04 -17.45 8.17
CA ARG A 17 15.96 -17.30 7.20
C ARG A 17 16.14 -15.93 6.56
N PRO A 18 16.26 -15.79 5.24
CA PRO A 18 16.31 -14.47 4.62
C PRO A 18 14.98 -13.77 4.93
N ASN A 19 14.96 -12.96 5.98
CA ASN A 19 13.87 -12.04 6.23
C ASN A 19 13.99 -10.96 5.16
N SER A 20 13.32 -11.19 4.03
CA SER A 20 12.90 -10.11 3.13
C SER A 20 11.47 -9.69 3.47
N VAL A 21 11.17 -9.66 4.77
CA VAL A 21 10.20 -8.74 5.32
C VAL A 21 11.04 -7.54 5.72
N GLY A 22 11.02 -6.49 4.91
CA GLY A 22 11.55 -5.20 5.34
C GLY A 22 10.94 -4.86 6.70
N ASP A 23 11.67 -4.12 7.52
CA ASP A 23 11.30 -3.86 8.91
C ASP A 23 9.99 -3.06 8.97
N PHE A 24 8.87 -3.79 8.94
CA PHE A 24 7.53 -3.20 9.00
C PHE A 24 7.29 -2.56 10.37
N ASN A 25 8.10 -2.89 11.39
CA ASN A 25 8.05 -2.23 12.70
C ASN A 25 8.70 -0.83 12.65
N GLU A 26 9.74 -0.62 11.85
CA GLU A 26 10.37 0.71 11.71
C GLU A 26 9.39 1.73 11.13
N VAL A 27 8.63 1.35 10.09
CA VAL A 27 7.59 2.20 9.49
C VAL A 27 6.45 2.51 10.50
N ASP A 28 6.12 1.55 11.36
CA ASP A 28 5.09 1.70 12.38
C ASP A 28 5.53 2.69 13.48
N GLU A 29 6.78 2.59 13.95
CA GLU A 29 7.37 3.49 14.95
C GLU A 29 7.59 4.90 14.40
N GLU A 30 8.10 5.05 13.17
CA GLU A 30 8.27 6.35 12.51
C GLU A 30 6.93 7.06 12.32
N SER A 31 5.91 6.35 11.84
CA SER A 31 4.60 6.94 11.61
C SER A 31 3.91 7.37 12.91
N TRP A 32 4.03 6.59 13.98
CA TRP A 32 3.50 6.98 15.29
C TRP A 32 4.27 8.16 15.88
N THR A 33 5.60 8.15 15.76
CA THR A 33 6.48 9.22 16.26
C THR A 33 6.18 10.55 15.57
N ALA A 34 6.00 10.56 14.26
CA ALA A 34 5.64 11.77 13.51
C ALA A 34 4.30 12.36 13.96
N ILE A 35 3.29 11.52 14.21
CA ILE A 35 1.95 11.97 14.63
C ILE A 35 1.95 12.41 16.09
N ALA A 36 2.75 11.76 16.95
CA ALA A 36 2.89 12.14 18.35
C ALA A 36 3.54 13.53 18.52
N GLN A 37 4.32 13.99 17.54
CA GLN A 37 4.95 15.31 17.54
C GLN A 37 4.02 16.44 17.10
N LEU A 38 2.85 16.13 16.51
CA LEU A 38 1.87 17.14 16.11
C LEU A 38 1.22 17.79 17.33
N SER A 39 1.12 19.12 17.30
CA SER A 39 0.30 19.86 18.25
C SER A 39 -1.17 19.46 18.14
N ASP A 40 -1.97 19.84 19.13
CA ASP A 40 -3.39 19.50 19.16
C ASP A 40 -4.16 20.13 17.98
N ASN A 41 -3.78 21.35 17.57
CA ASN A 41 -4.37 22.01 16.40
C ASN A 41 -3.96 21.33 15.08
N GLU A 42 -2.69 20.96 14.93
CA GLU A 42 -2.21 20.24 13.74
C GLU A 42 -2.85 18.86 13.64
N THR A 43 -2.99 18.15 14.76
CA THR A 43 -3.71 16.87 14.83
C THR A 43 -5.15 17.03 14.34
N HIS A 44 -5.81 18.13 14.71
CA HIS A 44 -7.18 18.39 14.26
C HIS A 44 -7.25 18.64 12.75
N ALA A 45 -6.38 19.50 12.23
CA ALA A 45 -6.34 19.84 10.81
C ALA A 45 -6.03 18.61 9.93
N GLU A 46 -5.04 17.81 10.31
CA GLU A 46 -4.72 16.56 9.59
C GLU A 46 -5.85 15.53 9.67
N PHE A 47 -6.55 15.47 10.81
CA PHE A 47 -7.71 14.58 10.94
C PHE A 47 -8.87 15.02 10.03
N GLU A 48 -9.18 16.32 9.96
CA GLU A 48 -10.20 16.83 9.05
C GLU A 48 -9.84 16.55 7.58
N LYS A 49 -8.59 16.81 7.20
CA LYS A 49 -8.06 16.48 5.87
C LYS A 49 -8.17 14.99 5.56
N MET A 50 -7.86 14.13 6.52
CA MET A 50 -8.04 12.68 6.39
C MET A 50 -9.51 12.34 6.13
N LEU A 51 -10.44 12.90 6.90
CA LEU A 51 -11.87 12.63 6.73
C LEU A 51 -12.42 13.10 5.38
N GLU A 52 -12.00 14.26 4.90
CA GLU A 52 -12.36 14.76 3.56
C GLU A 52 -11.88 13.80 2.47
N ASN A 53 -10.70 13.24 2.66
CA ASN A 53 -10.10 12.29 1.74
C ASN A 53 -10.69 10.88 1.78
N MET A 54 -11.48 10.53 2.81
CA MET A 54 -12.11 9.21 2.97
C MET A 54 -13.46 9.08 2.25
N ASN A 55 -13.93 10.11 1.55
CA ASN A 55 -15.20 10.09 0.80
C ASN A 55 -16.41 9.62 1.64
N LEU A 56 -16.53 10.15 2.86
CA LEU A 56 -17.61 9.82 3.79
C LEU A 56 -18.86 10.68 3.52
N SER A 57 -20.05 10.11 3.76
CA SER A 57 -21.27 10.93 3.85
C SER A 57 -21.26 11.77 5.12
N GLU A 58 -21.99 12.89 5.11
CA GLU A 58 -22.06 13.79 6.27
C GLU A 58 -22.52 13.06 7.55
N GLU A 59 -23.52 12.19 7.42
CA GLU A 59 -24.02 11.34 8.51
C GLU A 59 -22.92 10.47 9.16
N LYS A 60 -21.97 9.96 8.36
CA LYS A 60 -20.84 9.16 8.84
C LYS A 60 -19.67 10.02 9.33
N LYS A 61 -19.51 11.23 8.80
CA LYS A 61 -18.45 12.18 9.18
C LYS A 61 -18.72 12.77 10.58
N GLN A 62 -19.96 13.17 10.85
CA GLN A 62 -20.39 13.82 12.10
C GLN A 62 -19.90 13.13 13.39
N PRO A 63 -20.12 11.82 13.62
CA PRO A 63 -19.66 11.16 14.84
C PRO A 63 -18.13 11.16 14.99
N LEU A 64 -17.37 11.22 13.89
CA LEU A 64 -15.90 11.21 13.91
C LEU A 64 -15.31 12.55 14.38
N LEU A 65 -16.02 13.67 14.16
CA LEU A 65 -15.59 15.00 14.57
C LEU A 65 -15.46 15.14 16.10
N HIS A 66 -16.31 14.42 16.84
CA HIS A 66 -16.40 14.44 18.30
C HIS A 66 -15.45 13.46 19.00
N LEU A 67 -14.62 12.73 18.26
CA LEU A 67 -13.66 11.79 18.86
C LEU A 67 -12.59 12.52 19.70
N SER A 68 -12.11 11.84 20.74
CA SER A 68 -11.01 12.34 21.56
C SER A 68 -9.74 12.49 20.73
N LEU A 69 -8.87 13.40 21.16
CA LEU A 69 -7.64 13.71 20.43
C LEU A 69 -6.72 12.48 20.32
N ASN A 70 -6.66 11.65 21.36
CA ASN A 70 -5.92 10.38 21.31
C ASN A 70 -6.47 9.43 20.24
N LYS A 71 -7.80 9.35 20.09
CA LYS A 71 -8.40 8.49 19.05
C LYS A 71 -8.14 9.04 17.65
N LYS A 72 -8.13 10.37 17.49
CA LYS A 72 -7.75 11.02 16.22
C LYS A 72 -6.30 10.69 15.83
N ARG A 73 -5.34 10.79 16.77
CA ARG A 73 -3.93 10.39 16.55
C ARG A 73 -3.80 8.91 16.18
N GLU A 74 -4.52 8.03 16.86
CA GLU A 74 -4.54 6.59 16.53
C GLU A 74 -5.04 6.34 15.10
N MET A 75 -6.14 7.01 14.70
CA MET A 75 -6.69 6.88 13.35
C MET A 75 -5.72 7.41 12.28
N LEU A 76 -5.08 8.56 12.52
CA LEU A 76 -4.06 9.10 11.63
C LEU A 76 -2.90 8.12 11.43
N SER A 77 -2.44 7.48 12.51
CA SER A 77 -1.36 6.50 12.45
C SER A 77 -1.76 5.24 11.70
N MET A 78 -2.99 4.75 11.91
CA MET A 78 -3.53 3.65 11.13
C MET A 78 -3.62 3.99 9.63
N ASN A 79 -4.07 5.20 9.31
CA ASN A 79 -4.21 5.64 7.92
C ASN A 79 -2.85 5.74 7.20
N SER A 80 -1.86 6.38 7.84
CA SER A 80 -0.49 6.47 7.33
C SER A 80 0.11 5.09 7.04
N ARG A 81 -0.03 4.13 7.97
CA ARG A 81 0.43 2.75 7.80
C ARG A 81 -0.23 2.04 6.63
N ASN A 82 -1.53 2.25 6.42
CA ASN A 82 -2.23 1.63 5.29
C ASN A 82 -1.70 2.13 3.95
N ILE A 83 -1.37 3.43 3.85
CA ILE A 83 -0.77 4.03 2.65
C ILE A 83 0.64 3.47 2.40
N ALA A 84 1.45 3.29 3.46
CA ALA A 84 2.82 2.78 3.34
C ALA A 84 2.91 1.30 2.87
N ARG A 85 1.81 0.53 2.95
CA ARG A 85 1.79 -0.91 2.60
C ARG A 85 1.60 -1.20 1.11
N THR A 86 1.40 -0.19 0.27
CA THR A 86 1.22 -0.40 -1.19
C THR A 86 2.58 -0.53 -1.90
N GLN A 87 2.66 -1.37 -2.94
CA GLN A 87 3.91 -1.56 -3.71
C GLN A 87 4.36 -0.30 -4.45
N PHE A 88 3.40 0.54 -4.83
CA PHE A 88 3.63 1.84 -5.44
C PHE A 88 2.90 2.89 -4.61
N HIS A 89 3.54 4.04 -4.43
CA HIS A 89 2.99 5.12 -3.61
C HIS A 89 2.27 6.19 -4.46
N SER A 90 2.69 6.41 -5.71
CA SER A 90 2.06 7.38 -6.59
C SER A 90 1.17 6.73 -7.68
N PRO A 91 0.11 7.42 -8.13
CA PRO A 91 -0.64 7.01 -9.31
C PRO A 91 0.23 6.93 -10.56
N THR A 92 1.20 7.83 -10.69
CA THR A 92 2.11 7.92 -11.84
C THR A 92 2.96 6.66 -11.99
N ASP A 93 3.42 6.06 -10.88
CA ASP A 93 4.17 4.80 -10.90
C ASP A 93 3.36 3.67 -11.54
N TYR A 94 2.08 3.54 -11.16
CA TYR A 94 1.18 2.56 -11.78
C TYR A 94 1.02 2.80 -13.28
N ILE A 95 0.82 4.05 -13.68
CA ILE A 95 0.63 4.43 -15.09
C ILE A 95 1.87 4.07 -15.90
N GLN A 96 3.05 4.48 -15.43
CA GLN A 96 4.32 4.20 -16.10
C GLN A 96 4.59 2.70 -16.18
N TYR A 97 4.39 1.98 -15.08
CA TYR A 97 4.58 0.54 -15.04
C TYR A 97 3.68 -0.18 -16.05
N LEU A 98 2.38 0.17 -16.10
CA LEU A 98 1.42 -0.42 -17.04
C LEU A 98 1.63 0.01 -18.49
N SER A 99 2.29 1.14 -18.73
CA SER A 99 2.62 1.62 -20.09
C SER A 99 3.70 0.78 -20.79
N ASN A 100 4.45 -0.04 -20.04
CA ASN A 100 5.49 -0.88 -20.59
C ASN A 100 4.90 -2.07 -21.37
N GLY A 101 5.01 -2.02 -22.70
CA GLY A 101 4.46 -3.01 -23.62
C GLY A 101 5.11 -4.39 -23.52
N ASP A 102 6.40 -4.47 -23.15
CA ASP A 102 7.18 -5.72 -23.13
C ASP A 102 6.95 -6.55 -21.86
N MET A 103 6.04 -6.11 -21.00
CA MET A 103 5.75 -6.76 -19.74
C MET A 103 4.85 -7.99 -19.92
N SER A 104 5.18 -9.09 -19.24
CA SER A 104 4.36 -10.30 -19.25
C SER A 104 2.96 -10.06 -18.68
N LEU A 105 1.97 -10.80 -19.20
CA LEU A 105 0.58 -10.69 -18.75
C LEU A 105 0.41 -10.93 -17.25
N GLN A 106 1.20 -11.83 -16.66
CA GLN A 106 1.17 -12.10 -15.22
C GLN A 106 1.61 -10.89 -14.39
N LYS A 107 2.66 -10.16 -14.82
CA LYS A 107 3.11 -8.94 -14.14
C LYS A 107 2.08 -7.82 -14.29
N LYS A 108 1.50 -7.65 -15.48
CA LYS A 108 0.38 -6.72 -15.73
C LYS A 108 -0.81 -7.04 -14.81
N TYR A 109 -1.21 -8.30 -14.69
CA TYR A 109 -2.29 -8.74 -13.79
C TYR A 109 -2.02 -8.37 -12.32
N ARG A 110 -0.82 -8.68 -11.81
CA ARG A 110 -0.44 -8.35 -10.42
C ARG A 110 -0.45 -6.84 -10.17
N CYS A 111 0.03 -6.06 -11.12
CA CYS A 111 -0.02 -4.60 -11.03
C CYS A 111 -1.46 -4.08 -11.01
N ILE A 112 -2.35 -4.61 -11.84
CA ILE A 112 -3.78 -4.25 -11.84
C ILE A 112 -4.48 -4.65 -10.54
N GLU A 113 -4.15 -5.82 -9.99
CA GLU A 113 -4.66 -6.26 -8.68
C GLU A 113 -4.24 -5.30 -7.57
N SER A 114 -2.97 -4.86 -7.57
CA SER A 114 -2.47 -3.82 -6.65
C SER A 114 -3.13 -2.47 -6.89
N LEU A 115 -3.28 -2.05 -8.15
CA LEU A 115 -3.91 -0.78 -8.53
C LEU A 115 -5.37 -0.73 -8.07
N ARG A 116 -6.11 -1.83 -8.17
CA ARG A 116 -7.48 -1.92 -7.65
C ARG A 116 -7.51 -1.60 -6.17
N VAL A 117 -6.60 -2.18 -5.39
CA VAL A 117 -6.51 -1.93 -3.94
C VAL A 117 -6.13 -0.48 -3.65
N ALA A 118 -5.16 0.08 -4.40
CA ALA A 118 -4.77 1.48 -4.26
C ALA A 118 -5.94 2.44 -4.56
N LEU A 119 -6.70 2.20 -5.63
CA LEU A 119 -7.86 3.02 -5.99
C LEU A 119 -8.98 2.99 -4.94
N THR A 120 -9.14 1.88 -4.21
CA THR A 120 -10.21 1.75 -3.20
C THR A 120 -9.79 2.19 -1.80
N ASN A 121 -8.49 2.16 -1.51
CA ASN A 121 -7.98 2.38 -0.15
C ASN A 121 -7.23 3.71 0.01
N ASN A 122 -6.79 4.35 -1.07
CA ASN A 122 -6.15 5.65 -1.01
C ASN A 122 -7.18 6.79 -0.99
N SER A 123 -6.68 8.00 -0.72
CA SER A 123 -7.46 9.23 -0.63
C SER A 123 -8.16 9.59 -1.94
N LEU A 124 -9.20 10.43 -1.82
CA LEU A 124 -9.85 11.06 -2.96
C LEU A 124 -8.85 11.83 -3.83
N GLU A 125 -7.93 12.57 -3.22
CA GLU A 125 -6.83 13.27 -3.93
C GLU A 125 -5.99 12.30 -4.79
N TRP A 126 -5.65 11.12 -4.28
CA TRP A 126 -4.89 10.11 -5.04
C TRP A 126 -5.67 9.63 -6.26
N VAL A 127 -6.98 9.40 -6.11
CA VAL A 127 -7.86 8.99 -7.21
C VAL A 127 -8.02 10.11 -8.24
N GLN A 128 -8.09 11.37 -7.79
CA GLN A 128 -8.12 12.53 -8.67
C GLN A 128 -6.81 12.68 -9.46
N GLU A 129 -5.65 12.48 -8.82
CA GLU A 129 -4.34 12.49 -9.48
C GLU A 129 -4.20 11.36 -10.50
N PHE A 130 -4.67 10.14 -10.18
CA PHE A 130 -4.76 9.03 -11.14
C PHE A 130 -5.58 9.46 -12.37
N GLY A 131 -6.78 9.98 -12.12
CA GLY A 131 -7.58 10.76 -13.06
C GLY A 131 -7.70 10.16 -14.48
N THR A 132 -7.81 11.06 -15.45
CA THR A 132 -8.04 10.70 -16.86
C THR A 132 -6.87 9.92 -17.47
N LYS A 133 -5.62 10.24 -17.10
CA LYS A 133 -4.43 9.57 -17.62
C LYS A 133 -4.39 8.10 -17.20
N GLY A 134 -4.67 7.84 -15.92
CA GLY A 134 -4.77 6.48 -15.40
C GLY A 134 -5.90 5.69 -16.06
N LEU A 135 -7.07 6.31 -16.22
CA LEU A 135 -8.19 5.71 -16.94
C LEU A 135 -7.83 5.35 -18.39
N GLN A 136 -7.16 6.25 -19.11
CA GLN A 136 -6.69 5.99 -20.48
C GLN A 136 -5.73 4.80 -20.53
N GLN A 137 -4.81 4.69 -19.57
CA GLN A 137 -3.86 3.58 -19.50
C GLN A 137 -4.58 2.24 -19.26
N VAL A 138 -5.53 2.19 -18.32
CA VAL A 138 -6.33 0.97 -18.06
C VAL A 138 -7.16 0.58 -19.30
N LEU A 139 -7.77 1.55 -19.98
CA LEU A 139 -8.51 1.31 -21.22
C LEU A 139 -7.60 0.81 -22.34
N SER A 140 -6.39 1.35 -22.46
CA SER A 140 -5.39 0.89 -23.44
C SER A 140 -5.04 -0.58 -23.20
N LEU A 141 -4.76 -0.95 -21.94
CA LEU A 141 -4.47 -2.32 -21.55
C LEU A 141 -5.65 -3.27 -21.84
N LEU A 142 -6.87 -2.87 -21.52
CA LEU A 142 -8.07 -3.66 -21.84
C LEU A 142 -8.18 -3.92 -23.35
N LYS A 143 -7.98 -2.89 -24.18
CA LYS A 143 -7.99 -3.02 -25.65
C LYS A 143 -6.92 -3.99 -26.16
N GLU A 144 -5.71 -3.94 -25.60
CA GLU A 144 -4.62 -4.87 -25.91
C GLU A 144 -5.04 -6.33 -25.62
N CYS A 145 -5.61 -6.57 -24.43
CA CYS A 145 -6.10 -7.90 -24.04
C CYS A 145 -7.19 -8.42 -24.98
N PHE A 146 -8.13 -7.57 -25.41
CA PHE A 146 -9.17 -7.97 -26.36
C PHE A 146 -8.58 -8.28 -27.74
N ARG A 147 -7.69 -7.44 -28.27
CA ARG A 147 -7.04 -7.67 -29.57
C ARG A 147 -6.30 -9.00 -29.61
N SER A 148 -5.56 -9.32 -28.54
CA SER A 148 -4.84 -10.60 -28.44
C SER A 148 -5.77 -11.82 -28.46
N LYS A 149 -6.95 -11.74 -27.82
CA LYS A 149 -7.95 -12.83 -27.86
C LYS A 149 -8.55 -13.06 -29.25
N TYR A 150 -8.81 -12.01 -30.02
CA TYR A 150 -9.36 -12.16 -31.38
C TYR A 150 -8.35 -12.72 -32.38
N VAL A 151 -7.05 -12.43 -32.22
CA VAL A 151 -6.00 -13.02 -33.07
C VAL A 151 -5.90 -14.54 -32.87
N LEU A 152 -6.16 -15.05 -31.66
CA LEU A 152 -6.12 -16.49 -31.36
C LEU A 152 -7.36 -17.27 -31.79
N LEU A 153 -8.46 -16.60 -32.14
CA LEU A 153 -9.70 -17.22 -32.64
C LEU A 153 -9.85 -17.12 -34.17
N SER A 154 -8.86 -16.53 -34.85
CA SER A 154 -8.86 -16.31 -36.30
C SER A 154 -7.99 -17.32 -37.07
N TYR A 155 -7.50 -18.36 -36.39
CA TYR A 155 -6.76 -19.51 -36.93
C TYR A 155 -7.48 -20.79 -36.52
#